data_AF-A0A439CM27-F1
#
_entry.id   AF-A0A439CM27-F1
#
_cell.length_a   1.000
_cell.length_b   1.000
_cell.length_c   1.000
_cell.angle_alpha   90.00
_cell.angle_beta   90.00
_cell.angle_gamma   90.00
#
_symmetry.space_group_name_H-M   'P 1'
#
loop_
_entity.id
_entity.type
_entity.pdbx_description
1 polymer ?
#
loop_
_entity_poly.entity_id
_entity_poly.type
_entity_poly.pdbx_seq_one_letter_code
_entity_poly.pdbx_strand_id
1 'polypeptide(L)'
;MESGGASPMPSTNATPRTSTPSMLNSNAGPPQTKICVYCGSSSGKDSSHLEAARALGKAMAEKNIGLVYGGGTVGLMGEVAKTIVSINGPSAVHGIIPEALVKWERDDTYAAKKDANGYHVPEESVYGRTTVVKDMHTRKRMMAQEVLEGGPGSGFIALSGGFGTMEELLETATWNQLGIHSRGVCVLNIAGFYDGLLEWIRKSVEEEFLKPGNAGIIVTATDAEGAIEALQSYKISDARERTTLKTVPPVSLAETTTLDIILVNNFEKYETAKMAVAQSLRLKTLGEEQ
;
A
#
# COMPACT_ATOMS: atom_id res chain seq x y z
N MET A 1 76.17 -22.68 2.80
CA MET A 1 76.51 -23.99 3.38
C MET A 1 76.54 -23.80 4.88
N GLU A 2 75.86 -24.54 5.73
CA GLU A 2 75.07 -25.76 5.56
C GLU A 2 74.35 -26.01 6.91
N SER A 3 73.13 -26.54 6.81
CA SER A 3 72.48 -27.57 7.67
C SER A 3 72.73 -27.57 9.19
N GLY A 4 71.71 -27.54 10.05
CA GLY A 4 70.68 -28.59 10.21
C GLY A 4 71.05 -29.44 11.43
N GLY A 5 70.18 -29.89 12.34
CA GLY A 5 68.74 -29.87 12.54
C GLY A 5 68.47 -30.65 13.85
N ALA A 6 67.26 -30.56 14.41
CA ALA A 6 66.58 -31.61 15.18
C ALA A 6 65.27 -31.08 15.79
N SER A 7 64.15 -31.66 15.38
CA SER A 7 62.87 -31.61 16.09
C SER A 7 62.88 -32.57 17.30
N PRO A 8 61.94 -32.42 18.26
CA PRO A 8 60.78 -33.30 18.19
C PRO A 8 59.43 -32.66 18.61
N MET A 9 58.35 -33.24 18.10
CA MET A 9 56.94 -33.16 18.53
C MET A 9 56.61 -34.39 19.42
N PRO A 10 55.40 -34.57 20.01
CA PRO A 10 54.27 -33.67 20.23
C PRO A 10 53.68 -33.73 21.68
N SER A 11 52.78 -32.80 22.03
CA SER A 11 51.61 -33.16 22.86
C SER A 11 50.44 -32.19 22.65
N THR A 12 49.26 -32.78 22.69
CA THR A 12 47.94 -32.27 22.32
C THR A 12 47.32 -31.37 23.38
N ASN A 13 46.63 -30.31 22.97
CA ASN A 13 45.39 -29.89 23.64
C ASN A 13 44.49 -29.13 22.66
N ALA A 14 43.35 -29.75 22.35
CA ALA A 14 42.29 -29.19 21.55
C ALA A 14 41.59 -28.05 22.30
N THR A 15 41.55 -26.86 21.70
CA THR A 15 40.71 -25.74 22.15
C THR A 15 39.51 -25.62 21.20
N PRO A 16 38.28 -25.45 21.70
CA PRO A 16 37.09 -25.37 20.85
C PRO A 16 37.10 -24.06 20.07
N ARG A 17 36.90 -24.14 18.74
CA ARG A 17 36.62 -22.97 17.90
C ARG A 17 35.26 -22.40 18.33
N THR A 18 35.28 -21.28 19.05
CA THR A 18 34.11 -20.42 19.20
C THR A 18 33.81 -19.80 17.84
N SER A 19 32.85 -20.37 17.12
CA SER A 19 32.21 -19.73 15.99
C SER A 19 31.38 -18.56 16.53
N THR A 20 31.91 -17.34 16.41
CA THR A 20 31.12 -16.12 16.55
C THR A 20 29.93 -16.18 15.58
N PRO A 21 28.68 -15.99 16.04
CA PRO A 21 27.56 -15.86 15.14
C PRO A 21 27.79 -14.60 14.31
N SER A 22 27.86 -14.76 12.99
CA SER A 22 27.80 -13.68 12.02
C SER A 22 26.55 -12.86 12.31
N MET A 23 26.73 -11.67 12.91
CA MET A 23 25.66 -10.69 13.03
C MET A 23 25.12 -10.42 11.62
N LEU A 24 23.84 -10.68 11.42
CA LEU A 24 23.10 -10.25 10.24
C LEU A 24 23.34 -8.76 10.05
N ASN A 25 23.82 -8.41 8.87
CA ASN A 25 24.17 -7.06 8.47
C ASN A 25 22.88 -6.21 8.41
N SER A 26 22.47 -5.63 9.53
CA SER A 26 21.36 -4.68 9.63
C SER A 26 21.82 -3.32 9.09
N ASN A 27 22.05 -3.25 7.78
CA ASN A 27 22.40 -2.02 7.07
C ASN A 27 21.18 -1.49 6.31
N ALA A 28 19.98 -1.62 6.90
CA ALA A 28 18.77 -1.02 6.35
C ALA A 28 18.70 0.41 6.87
N GLY A 29 18.89 1.39 5.97
CA GLY A 29 18.55 2.79 6.25
C GLY A 29 17.07 2.93 6.66
N PRO A 30 16.63 4.13 7.05
CA PRO A 30 15.22 4.34 7.38
C PRO A 30 14.33 3.85 6.22
N PRO A 31 13.19 3.20 6.52
CA PRO A 31 12.32 2.65 5.48
C PRO A 31 11.92 3.76 4.50
N GLN A 32 12.03 3.47 3.21
CA GLN A 32 11.67 4.43 2.15
C GLN A 32 10.18 4.79 2.26
N THR A 33 9.86 6.07 2.07
CA THR A 33 8.47 6.53 1.96
C THR A 33 7.81 5.89 0.73
N LYS A 34 6.61 5.34 0.91
CA LYS A 34 5.82 4.71 -0.16
C LYS A 34 4.44 5.31 -0.22
N ILE A 35 4.01 5.72 -1.42
CA ILE A 35 2.65 6.21 -1.66
C ILE A 35 1.94 5.23 -2.58
N CYS A 36 0.76 4.81 -2.16
CA CYS A 36 -0.15 4.07 -3.04
C CYS A 36 -1.02 5.05 -3.81
N VAL A 37 -1.03 4.94 -5.15
CA VAL A 37 -1.85 5.78 -6.02
C VAL A 37 -3.00 4.98 -6.60
N TYR A 38 -4.22 5.34 -6.21
CA TYR A 38 -5.46 4.89 -6.83
C TYR A 38 -5.84 5.87 -7.94
N CYS A 39 -6.10 5.38 -9.15
CA CYS A 39 -6.42 6.24 -10.29
C CYS A 39 -7.13 5.47 -11.39
N GLY A 40 -7.71 6.19 -12.36
CA GLY A 40 -8.37 5.57 -13.51
C GLY A 40 -7.42 4.82 -14.43
N SER A 41 -7.89 3.68 -14.97
CA SER A 41 -7.26 3.02 -16.12
C SER A 41 -7.48 3.79 -17.43
N SER A 42 -8.36 4.80 -17.44
CA SER A 42 -8.54 5.74 -18.55
C SER A 42 -7.82 7.06 -18.27
N SER A 43 -7.49 7.81 -19.32
CA SER A 43 -6.81 9.12 -19.20
C SER A 43 -7.74 10.28 -18.82
N GLY A 44 -9.06 10.07 -18.88
CA GLY A 44 -10.04 11.16 -18.85
C GLY A 44 -10.16 11.89 -20.20
N LYS A 45 -11.17 12.76 -20.31
CA LYS A 45 -11.39 13.58 -21.51
C LYS A 45 -10.56 14.86 -21.50
N ASP A 46 -10.41 15.46 -20.32
CA ASP A 46 -9.58 16.63 -20.10
C ASP A 46 -8.12 16.20 -19.87
N SER A 47 -7.18 16.86 -20.57
CA SER A 47 -5.74 16.56 -20.44
C SER A 47 -5.19 16.90 -19.07
N SER A 48 -5.86 17.79 -18.32
CA SER A 48 -5.45 18.20 -16.97
C SER A 48 -5.26 17.01 -16.02
N HIS A 49 -6.04 15.93 -16.17
CA HIS A 49 -5.91 14.72 -15.35
C HIS A 49 -4.61 13.94 -15.66
N LEU A 50 -4.26 13.82 -16.94
CA LEU A 50 -3.03 13.15 -17.37
C LEU A 50 -1.80 13.98 -17.02
N GLU A 51 -1.89 15.31 -17.15
CA GLU A 51 -0.86 16.25 -16.71
C GLU A 51 -0.64 16.17 -15.19
N ALA A 52 -1.71 16.06 -14.41
CA ALA A 52 -1.62 15.87 -12.97
C ALA A 52 -0.98 14.52 -12.58
N ALA A 53 -1.29 13.44 -13.30
CA ALA A 53 -0.63 12.14 -13.11
C ALA A 53 0.88 12.22 -13.37
N ARG A 54 1.28 12.90 -14.45
CA ARG A 54 2.70 13.15 -14.77
C ARG A 54 3.36 14.02 -13.69
N ALA A 55 2.70 15.09 -13.26
CA ALA A 55 3.20 15.98 -12.22
C ALA A 55 3.39 15.25 -10.89
N LEU A 56 2.44 14.40 -10.50
CA LEU A 56 2.53 13.58 -9.30
C LEU A 56 3.70 12.59 -9.38
N GLY A 57 3.82 11.88 -10.50
CA GLY A 57 4.94 10.96 -10.71
C GLY A 57 6.29 11.68 -10.62
N LYS A 58 6.43 12.85 -11.23
CA LYS A 58 7.65 13.66 -11.16
C LYS A 58 7.96 14.09 -9.72
N ALA A 59 6.99 14.67 -9.01
CA ALA A 59 7.17 15.14 -7.65
C ALA A 59 7.54 14.00 -6.67
N MET A 60 6.91 12.82 -6.82
CA MET A 60 7.27 11.63 -6.05
C MET A 60 8.71 11.19 -6.34
N ALA A 61 9.11 11.14 -7.62
CA ALA A 61 10.45 10.73 -8.01
C ALA A 61 11.53 11.68 -7.49
N GLU A 62 11.33 12.99 -7.61
CA GLU A 62 12.26 14.02 -7.13
C GLU A 62 12.46 13.97 -5.61
N LYS A 63 11.45 13.51 -4.86
CA LYS A 63 11.52 13.30 -3.41
C LYS A 63 11.91 11.87 -3.00
N ASN A 64 12.33 11.03 -3.95
CA ASN A 64 12.68 9.61 -3.75
C ASN A 64 11.58 8.77 -3.06
N ILE A 65 10.31 9.07 -3.37
CA ILE A 65 9.15 8.35 -2.86
C ILE A 65 8.84 7.17 -3.78
N GLY A 66 8.69 5.98 -3.21
CA GLY A 66 8.30 4.78 -3.94
C GLY A 66 6.80 4.78 -4.29
N LEU A 67 6.47 4.26 -5.48
CA LEU A 67 5.09 4.07 -5.94
C LEU A 67 4.62 2.64 -5.66
N VAL A 68 3.45 2.53 -5.05
CA VAL A 68 2.64 1.31 -5.04
C VAL A 68 1.39 1.59 -5.86
N TYR A 69 1.01 0.71 -6.78
CA TYR A 69 -0.17 0.96 -7.61
C TYR A 69 -0.81 -0.32 -8.16
N GLY A 70 -1.88 -0.14 -8.91
CA GLY A 70 -2.71 -1.21 -9.44
C GLY A 70 -2.11 -2.04 -10.58
N GLY A 71 -0.93 -1.69 -11.09
CA GLY A 71 -0.22 -2.45 -12.12
C GLY A 71 -0.68 -2.24 -13.57
N GLY A 72 -1.62 -1.32 -13.82
CA GLY A 72 -2.09 -1.00 -15.18
C GLY A 72 -1.02 -0.27 -16.02
N THR A 73 -1.08 -0.43 -17.35
CA THR A 73 -0.13 0.19 -18.30
C THR A 73 -0.71 1.39 -19.07
N VAL A 74 -2.01 1.60 -18.93
CA VAL A 74 -2.79 2.61 -19.66
C VAL A 74 -3.37 3.67 -18.72
N GLY A 75 -3.85 4.77 -19.31
CA GLY A 75 -4.49 5.87 -18.57
C GLY A 75 -3.57 6.52 -17.55
N LEU A 76 -4.16 6.99 -16.45
CA LEU A 76 -3.41 7.65 -15.38
C LEU A 76 -2.45 6.68 -14.68
N MET A 77 -2.85 5.41 -14.49
CA MET A 77 -2.00 4.38 -13.87
C MET A 77 -0.66 4.24 -14.61
N GLY A 78 -0.73 4.05 -15.93
CA GLY A 78 0.46 3.92 -16.76
C GLY A 78 1.32 5.18 -16.76
N GLU A 79 0.71 6.37 -16.75
CA GLU A 79 1.43 7.63 -16.77
C GLU A 79 2.25 7.88 -15.49
N VAL A 80 1.66 7.66 -14.30
CA VAL A 80 2.38 7.82 -13.03
C VAL A 80 3.56 6.82 -12.97
N ALA A 81 3.31 5.55 -13.30
CA ALA A 81 4.33 4.51 -13.27
C ALA A 81 5.49 4.81 -14.23
N LYS A 82 5.19 5.11 -15.51
CA LYS A 82 6.19 5.49 -16.52
C LYS A 82 7.04 6.66 -16.08
N THR A 83 6.39 7.70 -15.55
CA THR A 83 7.10 8.92 -15.14
C THR A 83 8.11 8.60 -14.05
N ILE A 84 7.74 7.86 -13.01
CA ILE A 84 8.65 7.52 -11.91
C ILE A 84 9.77 6.60 -12.38
N VAL A 85 9.46 5.56 -13.17
CA VAL A 85 10.47 4.64 -13.70
C VAL A 85 11.48 5.36 -14.57
N SER A 86 11.06 6.33 -15.39
CA SER A 86 11.96 7.11 -16.25
C SER A 86 13.00 7.94 -15.48
N ILE A 87 12.73 8.25 -14.20
CA ILE A 87 13.59 9.10 -13.36
C ILE A 87 14.41 8.25 -12.38
N ASN A 88 13.74 7.35 -11.64
CA ASN A 88 14.34 6.59 -10.53
C ASN A 88 14.54 5.10 -10.84
N GLY A 89 14.14 4.65 -12.02
CA GLY A 89 14.27 3.27 -12.46
C GLY A 89 13.18 2.31 -11.93
N PRO A 90 13.19 1.05 -12.40
CA PRO A 90 12.12 0.08 -12.13
C PRO A 90 11.90 -0.26 -10.66
N SER A 91 12.95 -0.20 -9.84
CA SER A 91 12.87 -0.54 -8.41
C SER A 91 12.01 0.43 -7.61
N ALA A 92 11.81 1.66 -8.10
CA ALA A 92 11.03 2.70 -7.44
C ALA A 92 9.51 2.49 -7.56
N VAL A 93 9.06 1.58 -8.42
CA VAL A 93 7.64 1.31 -8.67
C VAL A 93 7.32 -0.15 -8.44
N HIS A 94 6.18 -0.39 -7.79
CA HIS A 94 5.62 -1.73 -7.61
C HIS A 94 4.13 -1.78 -7.96
N GLY A 95 3.78 -2.52 -9.01
CA GLY A 95 2.41 -2.80 -9.42
C GLY A 95 1.90 -4.13 -8.87
N ILE A 96 0.67 -4.17 -8.37
CA ILE A 96 0.03 -5.40 -7.88
C ILE A 96 -1.19 -5.72 -8.75
N ILE A 97 -1.12 -6.83 -9.47
CA ILE A 97 -2.10 -7.21 -10.51
C ILE A 97 -2.77 -8.52 -10.09
N PRO A 98 -4.10 -8.64 -10.14
CA PRO A 98 -4.76 -9.90 -9.88
C PRO A 98 -4.66 -10.82 -11.10
N GLU A 99 -4.56 -12.13 -10.89
CA GLU A 99 -4.48 -13.15 -11.94
C GLU A 99 -5.61 -13.04 -12.97
N ALA A 100 -6.80 -12.63 -12.53
CA ALA A 100 -7.93 -12.40 -13.40
C ALA A 100 -7.61 -11.36 -14.48
N LEU A 101 -7.05 -10.21 -14.12
CA LEU A 101 -6.80 -9.12 -15.07
C LEU A 101 -5.65 -9.44 -16.04
N VAL A 102 -4.65 -10.21 -15.60
CA VAL A 102 -3.58 -10.69 -16.49
C VAL A 102 -4.12 -11.50 -17.68
N LYS A 103 -5.20 -12.26 -17.47
CA LYS A 103 -5.81 -13.09 -18.53
C LYS A 103 -6.60 -12.27 -19.55
N TRP A 104 -7.11 -11.11 -19.14
CA TRP A 104 -7.96 -10.24 -19.97
C TRP A 104 -7.19 -9.11 -20.65
N GLU A 105 -6.16 -8.57 -20.00
CA GLU A 105 -5.31 -7.49 -20.53
C GLU A 105 -4.16 -8.07 -21.37
N ARG A 106 -4.48 -8.60 -22.55
CA ARG A 106 -3.49 -8.96 -23.58
C ARG A 106 -3.33 -7.81 -24.58
N ASP A 107 -3.00 -6.63 -24.08
CA ASP A 107 -2.65 -5.48 -24.91
C ASP A 107 -1.14 -5.48 -25.22
N ASP A 108 -0.72 -4.79 -26.28
CA ASP A 108 0.66 -4.74 -26.78
C ASP A 108 1.68 -4.19 -25.75
N THR A 109 1.17 -3.58 -24.68
CA THR A 109 1.97 -3.05 -23.56
C THR A 109 2.43 -4.10 -22.56
N TYR A 110 1.83 -5.30 -22.58
CA TYR A 110 2.31 -6.45 -21.79
C TYR A 110 3.40 -7.17 -22.58
N ALA A 111 4.57 -7.31 -21.95
CA ALA A 111 5.72 -7.86 -22.63
C ALA A 111 5.54 -9.35 -22.96
N ALA A 112 6.32 -9.84 -23.93
CA ALA A 112 6.50 -11.27 -24.16
C ALA A 112 7.06 -12.01 -22.93
N LYS A 113 7.66 -11.27 -21.99
CA LYS A 113 8.22 -11.79 -20.75
C LYS A 113 7.12 -12.23 -19.79
N LYS A 114 7.40 -13.34 -19.13
CA LYS A 114 6.55 -13.92 -18.09
C LYS A 114 7.22 -13.78 -16.73
N ASP A 115 6.41 -13.65 -15.69
CA ASP A 115 6.88 -13.78 -14.32
C ASP A 115 7.29 -15.25 -14.01
N ALA A 116 7.75 -15.49 -12.78
CA ALA A 116 8.15 -16.83 -12.34
C ALA A 116 7.02 -17.87 -12.38
N ASN A 117 5.76 -17.43 -12.38
CA ASN A 117 4.57 -18.27 -12.41
C ASN A 117 3.99 -18.41 -13.83
N GLY A 118 4.65 -17.84 -14.84
CA GLY A 118 4.26 -17.97 -16.25
C GLY A 118 3.23 -16.94 -16.72
N TYR A 119 2.94 -15.90 -15.93
CA TYR A 119 2.00 -14.83 -16.26
C TYR A 119 2.67 -13.73 -17.10
N HIS A 120 1.99 -13.26 -18.15
CA HIS A 120 2.44 -12.07 -18.88
C HIS A 120 2.31 -10.85 -17.98
N VAL A 121 3.37 -10.04 -17.92
CA VAL A 121 3.42 -8.85 -17.07
C VAL A 121 3.90 -7.63 -17.85
N PRO A 122 3.57 -6.41 -17.39
CA PRO A 122 4.08 -5.18 -17.97
C PRO A 122 5.61 -5.16 -18.08
N GLU A 123 6.14 -4.40 -19.04
CA GLU A 123 7.58 -4.25 -19.19
C GLU A 123 8.19 -3.53 -17.97
N GLU A 124 9.00 -4.26 -17.18
CA GLU A 124 9.60 -3.76 -15.94
C GLU A 124 10.44 -2.48 -16.15
N SER A 125 11.19 -2.38 -17.26
CA SER A 125 11.97 -1.18 -17.62
C SER A 125 11.12 0.08 -17.85
N VAL A 126 9.79 -0.07 -18.02
CA VAL A 126 8.86 1.02 -18.33
C VAL A 126 7.86 1.27 -17.21
N TYR A 127 7.36 0.21 -16.58
CA TYR A 127 6.28 0.27 -15.58
C TYR A 127 6.70 -0.17 -14.18
N GLY A 128 7.95 -0.63 -14.02
CA GLY A 128 8.49 -1.07 -12.75
C GLY A 128 8.16 -2.52 -12.43
N ARG A 129 8.54 -2.95 -11.22
CA ARG A 129 8.29 -4.31 -10.78
C ARG A 129 6.80 -4.57 -10.67
N THR A 130 6.38 -5.80 -10.94
CA THR A 130 4.99 -6.21 -10.78
C THR A 130 4.87 -7.55 -10.06
N THR A 131 3.89 -7.67 -9.18
CA THR A 131 3.52 -8.92 -8.50
C THR A 131 2.11 -9.34 -8.90
N VAL A 132 1.98 -10.58 -9.37
CA VAL A 132 0.67 -11.18 -9.67
C VAL A 132 0.13 -11.87 -8.41
N VAL A 133 -1.13 -11.58 -8.06
CA VAL A 133 -1.80 -12.13 -6.88
C VAL A 133 -3.10 -12.84 -7.25
N LYS A 134 -3.53 -13.79 -6.42
CA LYS A 134 -4.69 -14.65 -6.71
C LYS A 134 -6.00 -13.88 -6.94
N ASP A 135 -6.27 -12.85 -6.14
CA ASP A 135 -7.57 -12.17 -6.11
C ASP A 135 -7.48 -10.69 -5.72
N MET A 136 -8.59 -9.97 -5.92
CA MET A 136 -8.70 -8.53 -5.65
C MET A 136 -8.50 -8.17 -4.17
N HIS A 137 -8.91 -9.05 -3.25
CA HIS A 137 -8.72 -8.79 -1.82
C HIS A 137 -7.24 -8.85 -1.44
N THR A 138 -6.53 -9.85 -1.94
CA THR A 138 -5.08 -9.99 -1.76
C THR A 138 -4.33 -8.82 -2.39
N ARG A 139 -4.78 -8.35 -3.56
CA ARG A 139 -4.24 -7.14 -4.22
C ARG A 139 -4.32 -5.92 -3.32
N LYS A 140 -5.52 -5.57 -2.85
CA LYS A 140 -5.74 -4.38 -2.01
C LYS A 140 -4.98 -4.48 -0.68
N ARG A 141 -4.95 -5.68 -0.08
CA ARG A 141 -4.19 -5.96 1.14
C ARG A 141 -2.69 -5.71 0.93
N MET A 142 -2.10 -6.26 -0.12
CA MET A 142 -0.67 -6.10 -0.40
C MET A 142 -0.31 -4.64 -0.69
N MET A 143 -1.12 -3.94 -1.49
CA MET A 143 -0.94 -2.52 -1.75
C MET A 143 -0.93 -1.69 -0.46
N ALA A 144 -1.91 -1.93 0.42
CA ALA A 144 -1.99 -1.24 1.70
C ALA A 144 -0.80 -1.60 2.60
N GLN A 145 -0.47 -2.88 2.74
CA GLN A 145 0.63 -3.36 3.58
C GLN A 145 1.95 -2.67 3.24
N GLU A 146 2.28 -2.53 1.95
CA GLU A 146 3.51 -1.86 1.55
C GLU A 146 3.56 -0.38 1.94
N VAL A 147 2.42 0.32 1.89
CA VAL A 147 2.33 1.70 2.37
C VAL A 147 2.48 1.75 3.89
N LEU A 148 1.90 0.78 4.61
CA LEU A 148 2.00 0.73 6.07
C LEU A 148 3.42 0.44 6.56
N GLU A 149 4.18 -0.36 5.81
CA GLU A 149 5.59 -0.66 6.06
C GLU A 149 6.55 0.45 5.59
N GLY A 150 6.05 1.41 4.79
CA GLY A 150 6.82 2.55 4.31
C GLY A 150 7.22 3.54 5.41
N GLY A 151 8.16 4.43 5.09
CA GLY A 151 8.65 5.47 5.99
C GLY A 151 7.62 6.55 6.36
N PRO A 152 8.05 7.57 7.13
CA PRO A 152 7.25 8.78 7.37
C PRO A 152 6.77 9.41 6.05
N GLY A 153 5.56 9.97 6.05
CA GLY A 153 4.92 10.52 4.84
C GLY A 153 4.32 9.48 3.88
N SER A 154 4.38 8.19 4.20
CA SER A 154 3.69 7.16 3.41
C SER A 154 2.18 7.32 3.55
N GLY A 155 1.44 7.07 2.48
CA GLY A 155 -0.01 7.22 2.47
C GLY A 155 -0.65 6.85 1.15
N PHE A 156 -1.91 7.25 1.00
CA PHE A 156 -2.75 6.91 -0.14
C PHE A 156 -3.15 8.19 -0.86
N ILE A 157 -3.00 8.22 -2.18
CA ILE A 157 -3.48 9.31 -3.03
C ILE A 157 -4.48 8.73 -4.03
N ALA A 158 -5.64 9.36 -4.15
CA ALA A 158 -6.58 9.12 -5.23
C ALA A 158 -6.51 10.25 -6.26
N LEU A 159 -6.06 9.93 -7.48
CA LEU A 159 -6.28 10.74 -8.68
C LEU A 159 -7.64 10.40 -9.29
N SER A 160 -8.10 11.22 -10.23
CA SER A 160 -9.36 11.01 -10.95
C SER A 160 -9.51 9.56 -11.46
N GLY A 161 -10.68 8.98 -11.23
CA GLY A 161 -10.95 7.58 -11.54
C GLY A 161 -12.41 7.19 -11.36
N GLY A 162 -12.75 5.98 -11.81
CA GLY A 162 -14.12 5.45 -11.75
C GLY A 162 -14.44 4.74 -10.44
N PHE A 163 -15.41 3.82 -10.49
CA PHE A 163 -15.85 3.06 -9.32
C PHE A 163 -14.74 2.29 -8.62
N GLY A 164 -13.79 1.70 -9.35
CA GLY A 164 -12.66 0.99 -8.75
C GLY A 164 -11.81 1.89 -7.84
N THR A 165 -11.46 3.08 -8.33
CA THR A 165 -10.71 4.08 -7.56
C THR A 165 -11.49 4.56 -6.35
N MET A 166 -12.81 4.78 -6.49
CA MET A 166 -13.67 5.19 -5.37
C MET A 166 -13.77 4.09 -4.30
N GLU A 167 -13.87 2.83 -4.71
CA GLU A 167 -13.92 1.68 -3.80
C GLU A 167 -12.63 1.56 -2.97
N GLU A 168 -11.47 1.68 -3.63
CA GLU A 168 -10.16 1.64 -2.97
C GLU A 168 -9.96 2.85 -2.01
N LEU A 169 -10.39 4.04 -2.43
CA LEU A 169 -10.35 5.26 -1.62
C LEU A 169 -11.20 5.13 -0.35
N LEU A 170 -12.47 4.72 -0.49
CA LEU A 170 -13.38 4.62 0.65
C LEU A 170 -13.02 3.46 1.58
N GLU A 171 -12.47 2.35 1.05
CA GLU A 171 -11.98 1.25 1.87
C GLU A 171 -10.80 1.70 2.76
N THR A 172 -9.81 2.39 2.20
CA THR A 172 -8.67 2.90 2.98
C THR A 172 -9.08 4.01 3.96
N ALA A 173 -10.00 4.89 3.59
CA ALA A 173 -10.56 5.88 4.52
C ALA A 173 -11.30 5.20 5.69
N THR A 174 -12.06 4.14 5.41
CA THR A 174 -12.78 3.37 6.43
C THR A 174 -11.80 2.64 7.37
N TRP A 175 -10.72 2.05 6.84
CA TRP A 175 -9.68 1.44 7.67
C TRP A 175 -8.95 2.44 8.55
N ASN A 176 -8.73 3.67 8.05
CA ASN A 176 -8.29 4.76 8.90
C ASN A 176 -9.34 5.03 10.01
N GLN A 177 -10.61 5.26 9.69
CA GLN A 177 -11.66 5.50 10.69
C GLN A 177 -11.71 4.44 11.80
N LEU A 178 -11.56 3.16 11.44
CA LEU A 178 -11.65 2.00 12.34
C LEU A 178 -10.40 1.70 13.18
N GLY A 179 -9.34 2.50 13.07
CA GLY A 179 -8.12 2.24 13.84
C GLY A 179 -7.10 1.31 13.18
N ILE A 180 -7.35 0.80 11.97
CA ILE A 180 -6.54 -0.26 11.34
C ILE A 180 -5.18 0.28 10.88
N HIS A 181 -5.12 1.50 10.36
CA HIS A 181 -3.88 2.19 10.05
C HIS A 181 -3.97 3.68 10.32
N SER A 182 -2.82 4.35 10.37
CA SER A 182 -2.73 5.79 10.69
C SER A 182 -2.15 6.63 9.56
N ARG A 183 -2.02 6.05 8.35
CA ARG A 183 -1.55 6.76 7.15
C ARG A 183 -2.63 7.71 6.61
N GLY A 184 -2.19 8.85 6.09
CA GLY A 184 -3.07 9.84 5.46
C GLY A 184 -3.67 9.30 4.17
N VAL A 185 -4.87 9.78 3.85
CA VAL A 185 -5.61 9.49 2.61
C VAL A 185 -5.93 10.82 1.95
N CYS A 186 -5.43 11.03 0.74
CA CYS A 186 -5.56 12.30 0.03
C CYS A 186 -6.30 12.11 -1.30
N VAL A 187 -7.22 13.01 -1.63
CA VAL A 187 -7.74 13.14 -3.00
C VAL A 187 -7.03 14.30 -3.69
N LEU A 188 -6.47 14.02 -4.87
CA LEU A 188 -5.89 15.04 -5.75
C LEU A 188 -6.99 15.55 -6.69
N ASN A 189 -7.61 16.66 -6.29
CA ASN A 189 -8.81 17.23 -6.88
C ASN A 189 -8.50 18.12 -8.08
N ILE A 190 -8.37 17.49 -9.24
CA ILE A 190 -8.10 18.16 -10.51
C ILE A 190 -9.41 18.60 -11.16
N ALA A 191 -9.50 19.87 -11.55
CA ALA A 191 -10.67 20.45 -12.21
C ALA A 191 -12.00 20.22 -11.46
N GLY A 192 -11.95 20.13 -10.12
CA GLY A 192 -13.14 19.90 -9.30
C GLY A 192 -13.71 18.48 -9.37
N PHE A 193 -12.95 17.50 -9.89
CA PHE A 193 -13.40 16.11 -10.06
C PHE A 193 -13.99 15.48 -8.78
N TYR A 194 -13.43 15.81 -7.62
CA TYR A 194 -13.86 15.29 -6.32
C TYR A 194 -14.80 16.22 -5.55
N ASP A 195 -15.26 17.34 -6.11
CA ASP A 195 -16.14 18.29 -5.41
C ASP A 195 -17.42 17.61 -4.90
N GLY A 196 -18.00 16.72 -5.71
CA GLY A 196 -19.18 15.95 -5.30
C GLY A 196 -18.92 14.98 -4.14
N LEU A 197 -17.72 14.40 -4.05
CA LEU A 197 -17.34 13.56 -2.90
C LEU A 197 -17.19 14.42 -1.64
N LEU A 198 -16.55 15.58 -1.75
CA LEU A 198 -16.34 16.49 -0.61
C LEU A 198 -17.66 17.06 -0.10
N GLU A 199 -18.60 17.36 -1.00
CA GLU A 199 -19.99 17.69 -0.69
C GLU A 199 -20.67 16.56 0.10
N TRP A 200 -20.56 15.32 -0.39
CA TRP A 200 -21.13 14.16 0.30
C TRP A 200 -20.53 13.93 1.69
N ILE A 201 -19.22 14.11 1.87
CA ILE A 201 -18.57 14.01 3.19
C ILE A 201 -19.15 15.06 4.13
N ARG A 202 -19.25 16.32 3.69
CA ARG A 202 -19.82 17.39 4.52
C ARG A 202 -21.27 17.08 4.89
N LYS A 203 -22.08 16.63 3.93
CA LYS A 203 -23.46 16.23 4.18
C LYS A 203 -23.55 15.07 5.16
N SER A 204 -22.63 14.11 5.08
CA SER A 204 -22.57 12.99 6.02
C SER A 204 -22.22 13.43 7.44
N VAL A 205 -21.45 14.52 7.60
CA VAL A 205 -21.21 15.14 8.91
C VAL A 205 -22.45 15.89 9.41
N GLU A 206 -23.09 16.67 8.54
CA GLU A 206 -24.33 17.40 8.86
C GLU A 206 -25.46 16.47 9.31
N GLU A 207 -25.59 15.32 8.65
CA GLU A 207 -26.58 14.28 8.96
C GLU A 207 -26.08 13.26 10.01
N GLU A 208 -24.96 13.54 10.68
CA GLU A 208 -24.39 12.76 11.79
C GLU A 208 -24.00 11.30 11.46
N PHE A 209 -23.93 10.92 10.18
CA PHE A 209 -23.36 9.64 9.75
C PHE A 209 -21.83 9.59 9.88
N LEU A 210 -21.18 10.75 9.87
CA LEU A 210 -19.74 10.90 10.07
C LEU A 210 -19.46 11.88 11.22
N LYS A 211 -18.61 11.48 12.16
CA LYS A 211 -18.18 12.41 13.23
C LYS A 211 -17.38 13.57 12.62
N PRO A 212 -17.54 14.82 13.11
CA PRO A 212 -16.80 15.97 12.56
C PRO A 212 -15.28 15.78 12.49
N GLY A 213 -14.67 15.15 13.50
CA GLY A 213 -13.22 14.86 13.48
C GLY A 213 -12.80 13.87 12.38
N ASN A 214 -13.69 12.97 11.96
CA ASN A 214 -13.41 11.98 10.90
C ASN A 214 -13.55 12.56 9.49
N ALA A 215 -14.14 13.74 9.32
CA ALA A 215 -14.17 14.44 8.03
C ALA A 215 -12.75 14.71 7.49
N GLY A 216 -11.79 14.96 8.39
CA GLY A 216 -10.38 15.18 8.05
C GLY A 216 -9.58 13.91 7.76
N ILE A 217 -10.20 12.73 7.70
CA ILE A 217 -9.52 11.50 7.28
C ILE A 217 -9.11 11.56 5.81
N ILE A 218 -10.02 12.06 4.96
CA ILE A 218 -9.73 12.35 3.55
C ILE A 218 -9.34 13.82 3.45
N VAL A 219 -8.06 14.07 3.21
CA VAL A 219 -7.53 15.43 2.95
C VAL A 219 -7.54 15.71 1.44
N THR A 220 -7.52 16.98 1.08
CA THR A 220 -7.61 17.43 -0.31
C THR A 220 -6.37 18.19 -0.72
N ALA A 221 -5.99 18.04 -1.99
CA ALA A 221 -4.98 18.86 -2.64
C ALA A 221 -5.40 19.13 -4.08
N THR A 222 -4.90 20.22 -4.67
CA THR A 222 -5.18 20.61 -6.07
C THR A 222 -3.98 20.41 -6.99
N ASP A 223 -2.82 20.08 -6.43
CA ASP A 223 -1.60 19.78 -7.16
C ASP A 223 -0.77 18.68 -6.46
N ALA A 224 0.25 18.21 -7.16
CA ALA A 224 1.09 17.08 -6.73
C ALA A 224 1.87 17.36 -5.43
N GLU A 225 2.43 18.56 -5.30
CA GLU A 225 3.23 18.94 -4.14
C GLU A 225 2.35 19.05 -2.90
N GLY A 226 1.20 19.69 -3.02
CA GLY A 226 0.21 19.78 -1.95
C GLY A 226 -0.32 18.41 -1.54
N ALA A 227 -0.49 17.47 -2.47
CA ALA A 227 -0.91 16.11 -2.13
C ALA A 227 0.14 15.37 -1.28
N ILE A 228 1.42 15.50 -1.64
CA ILE A 228 2.53 14.91 -0.88
C ILE A 228 2.67 15.58 0.49
N GLU A 229 2.60 16.91 0.55
CA GLU A 229 2.66 17.67 1.80
C GLU A 229 1.48 17.32 2.72
N ALA A 230 0.28 17.15 2.18
CA ALA A 230 -0.90 16.75 2.94
C ALA A 230 -0.72 15.38 3.60
N LEU A 231 -0.05 14.43 2.93
CA LEU A 231 0.30 13.13 3.53
C LEU A 231 1.40 13.23 4.59
N GLN A 232 2.41 14.08 4.37
CA GLN A 232 3.52 14.27 5.31
C GLN A 232 3.11 14.99 6.59
N SER A 233 2.18 15.93 6.48
CA SER A 233 1.64 16.73 7.59
C SER A 233 0.38 16.13 8.22
N TYR A 234 -0.12 15.01 7.69
CA TYR A 234 -1.36 14.37 8.14
C TYR A 234 -1.32 14.06 9.64
N LYS A 235 -2.39 14.46 10.33
CA LYS A 235 -2.64 14.13 11.73
C LYS A 235 -3.85 13.23 11.83
N ILE A 236 -3.71 12.17 12.61
CA ILE A 236 -4.76 11.22 12.91
C ILE A 236 -5.95 11.97 13.52
N SER A 237 -7.17 11.67 13.07
CA SER A 237 -8.39 12.19 13.68
C SER A 237 -8.52 11.76 15.14
N ASP A 238 -8.81 12.72 16.03
CA ASP A 238 -9.11 12.48 17.45
C ASP A 238 -10.49 11.83 17.66
N ALA A 239 -11.33 11.80 16.62
CA ALA A 239 -12.68 11.23 16.65
C ALA A 239 -12.76 9.78 16.14
N ARG A 240 -11.61 9.17 15.82
CA ARG A 240 -11.54 7.77 15.37
C ARG A 240 -12.18 6.84 16.38
N GLU A 241 -12.75 5.76 15.87
CA GLU A 241 -13.21 4.69 16.75
C GLU A 241 -11.98 4.14 17.47
N ARG A 242 -11.96 4.31 18.80
CA ARG A 242 -10.94 3.72 19.65
C ARG A 242 -11.30 2.25 19.79
N THR A 243 -11.11 1.49 18.72
CA THR A 243 -11.23 0.04 18.76
C THR A 243 -10.10 -0.42 19.66
N THR A 244 -10.36 -0.54 20.96
CA THR A 244 -9.64 -1.48 21.81
C THR A 244 -10.01 -2.86 21.29
N LEU A 245 -9.44 -3.25 20.15
CA LEU A 245 -9.28 -4.65 19.82
C LEU A 245 -8.34 -5.18 20.91
N LYS A 246 -8.90 -5.53 22.08
CA LYS A 246 -8.20 -6.17 23.19
C LYS A 246 -7.40 -7.31 22.56
N THR A 247 -6.10 -7.29 22.76
CA THR A 247 -5.22 -8.41 22.41
C THR A 247 -5.79 -9.67 23.05
N VAL A 248 -6.36 -10.55 22.25
CA VAL A 248 -6.68 -11.91 22.69
C VAL A 248 -5.33 -12.56 23.01
N PRO A 249 -5.15 -13.18 24.18
CA PRO A 249 -3.88 -13.85 24.51
C PRO A 249 -3.58 -14.90 23.43
N PRO A 250 -2.32 -15.05 23.01
CA PRO A 250 -1.97 -15.97 21.94
C PRO A 250 -2.34 -17.40 22.33
N VAL A 251 -3.13 -18.06 21.48
CA VAL A 251 -3.28 -19.52 21.54
C VAL A 251 -1.94 -20.11 21.12
N SER A 252 -1.36 -20.98 21.96
CA SER A 252 -0.08 -21.60 21.68
C SER A 252 -0.21 -22.57 20.50
N LEU A 253 0.32 -22.19 19.34
CA LEU A 253 0.69 -23.12 18.29
C LEU A 253 2.18 -22.93 18.05
N ALA A 254 2.92 -24.01 18.26
CA ALA A 254 4.34 -24.08 18.03
C ALA A 254 4.67 -23.80 16.56
N GLU A 255 5.76 -23.06 16.35
CA GLU A 255 6.50 -22.89 15.09
C GLU A 255 5.76 -22.19 13.93
N THR A 256 5.63 -20.86 14.01
CA THR A 256 5.70 -19.99 12.81
C THR A 256 6.06 -18.55 13.19
N THR A 257 6.81 -17.88 12.31
CA THR A 257 7.45 -16.57 12.48
C THR A 257 6.48 -15.41 12.83
N THR A 258 6.92 -14.56 13.75
CA THR A 258 6.11 -13.65 14.60
C THR A 258 5.51 -12.40 13.92
N LEU A 259 5.30 -12.38 12.60
CA LEU A 259 4.72 -11.21 11.89
C LEU A 259 3.36 -11.51 11.23
N ASP A 260 3.06 -12.76 10.89
CA ASP A 260 1.77 -13.13 10.28
C ASP A 260 0.60 -13.09 11.29
N ILE A 261 0.88 -13.31 12.58
CA ILE A 261 -0.16 -13.46 13.63
C ILE A 261 -0.87 -12.14 13.94
N ILE A 262 -0.21 -10.98 13.80
CA ILE A 262 -0.81 -9.68 14.16
C ILE A 262 -1.81 -9.23 13.07
N LEU A 263 -1.49 -9.47 11.80
CA LEU A 263 -2.30 -9.03 10.67
C LEU A 263 -3.42 -10.02 10.33
N VAL A 264 -3.19 -11.33 10.42
CA VAL A 264 -4.26 -12.34 10.29
C VAL A 264 -5.32 -12.13 11.36
N ASN A 265 -4.92 -11.88 12.61
CA ASN A 265 -5.88 -11.59 13.69
C ASN A 265 -6.65 -10.29 13.47
N ASN A 266 -6.06 -9.25 12.89
CA ASN A 266 -6.79 -8.01 12.60
C ASN A 266 -7.71 -8.13 11.38
N PHE A 267 -7.41 -9.03 10.45
CA PHE A 267 -8.24 -9.30 9.27
C PHE A 267 -9.41 -10.25 9.57
N GLU A 268 -9.22 -11.30 10.39
CA GLU A 268 -10.33 -12.12 10.90
C GLU A 268 -11.28 -11.28 11.76
N LYS A 269 -10.75 -10.33 12.53
CA LYS A 269 -11.55 -9.32 13.24
C LYS A 269 -12.34 -8.42 12.29
N TYR A 270 -11.80 -8.08 11.11
CA TYR A 270 -12.50 -7.29 10.08
C TYR A 270 -13.67 -8.07 9.45
N GLU A 271 -13.47 -9.34 9.08
CA GLU A 271 -14.56 -10.18 8.58
C GLU A 271 -15.63 -10.42 9.66
N THR A 272 -15.22 -10.57 10.93
CA THR A 272 -16.16 -10.64 12.07
C THR A 272 -16.92 -9.34 12.28
N ALA A 273 -16.27 -8.17 12.14
CA ALA A 273 -16.90 -6.86 12.26
C ALA A 273 -17.88 -6.57 11.12
N LYS A 274 -17.55 -6.95 9.87
CA LYS A 274 -18.48 -6.90 8.73
C LYS A 274 -19.74 -7.71 8.99
N MET A 275 -19.59 -8.94 9.50
CA MET A 275 -20.73 -9.80 9.83
C MET A 275 -21.60 -9.19 10.94
N ALA A 276 -20.98 -8.60 11.98
CA ALA A 276 -21.71 -7.97 13.08
C ALA A 276 -22.51 -6.73 12.63
N VAL A 277 -21.94 -5.89 11.76
CA VAL A 277 -22.64 -4.72 11.19
C VAL A 277 -23.80 -5.17 10.27
N ALA A 278 -23.56 -6.17 9.41
CA ALA A 278 -24.61 -6.73 8.55
C ALA A 278 -25.76 -7.36 9.36
N GLN A 279 -25.45 -8.04 10.47
CA GLN A 279 -26.44 -8.63 11.36
C GLN A 279 -27.23 -7.58 12.16
N SER A 280 -26.57 -6.49 12.58
CA SER A 280 -27.23 -5.35 13.24
C SER A 280 -28.19 -4.61 12.30
N LEU A 281 -27.80 -4.41 11.04
CA LEU A 281 -28.65 -3.81 10.01
C LEU A 281 -29.86 -4.69 9.66
N ARG A 282 -29.68 -6.02 9.64
CA ARG A 282 -30.75 -7.01 9.44
C ARG A 282 -31.75 -7.06 10.60
N LEU A 283 -31.27 -6.86 11.84
CA LEU A 283 -32.13 -6.82 13.02
C LEU A 283 -32.93 -5.51 13.12
N LYS A 284 -32.38 -4.38 12.63
CA LYS A 284 -33.12 -3.11 12.55
C LYS A 284 -34.22 -3.14 11.50
N THR A 285 -33.99 -3.75 10.33
CA THR A 285 -35.00 -3.90 9.27
C THR A 285 -36.13 -4.85 9.66
N LEU A 286 -35.87 -5.85 10.50
CA LEU A 286 -36.89 -6.76 11.03
C LEU A 286 -37.67 -6.19 12.24
N GLY A 287 -37.21 -5.08 12.83
CA GLY A 287 -37.87 -4.41 13.95
C GLY A 287 -38.85 -3.30 13.55
N GLU A 288 -38.86 -2.90 12.27
CA GLU A 288 -39.75 -1.86 11.73
C GLU A 288 -41.00 -2.44 11.02
N GLU A 289 -41.15 -3.76 10.96
CA GLU A 289 -42.32 -4.48 10.41
C GLU A 289 -43.25 -5.09 11.49
N GLN A 290 -43.17 -4.66 12.76
CA GLN A 290 -44.15 -5.01 13.81
C GLN A 290 -44.92 -3.80 14.33
#